data_AF-A0AAJ1KYM0-F1
#
_entry.id   AF-A0AAJ1KYM0-F1
#
_cell.length_a   1.000
_cell.length_b   1.000
_cell.length_c   1.000
_cell.angle_alpha   90.00
_cell.angle_beta   90.00
_cell.angle_gamma   90.00
#
_symmetry.space_group_name_H-M   'P 1'
#
loop_
_entity.id
_entity.type
_entity.pdbx_description
1 polymer ?
#
loop_
_entity_poly.entity_id
_entity_poly.type
_entity_poly.pdbx_seq_one_letter_code
_entity_poly.pdbx_strand_id
1 'polypeptide(L)'
;MKIELVTHKTGEQIPMILDASGMPVVLPNEFVLSRRSLSTNTLVRNLRELSVLYRWLDKSNCDLSAKLLAQNSFNEAELKGGLIEALRIDQANGRMNAVAPNTFNQRLTTIRQFFSWCMDVLTSQLPLSSLDYERLRERKSFLLKTLDGSFMSATPMRKSLRKGLNEAEVNFLFEVLNPDAEQGYGRDSAVKFRNYVSVGLMLFCGLRPGELLSLRVEDVQVGAISAIKVERRPADPLDVRRPRPQIKRNGRIIPIENRQLAFALNEYIVTWREVLESKSQDESDYLILSDEGSPLSQSSITQFFQLLRSQYADDLPENLTAKSLRHTFSSRLERVLRASGMDEQRRREALALLRGDSSLDSQDTYIAQEVEEQAVKSLRRYQADMMSER
;
A
#
# COMPACT_ATOMS: atom_id res chain seq x y z
N MET A 1 -6.72 -23.88 -0.47
CA MET A 1 -7.47 -22.79 -1.12
C MET A 1 -6.53 -21.90 -1.90
N LYS A 2 -6.90 -21.57 -3.15
CA LYS A 2 -6.13 -20.75 -4.09
C LYS A 2 -6.92 -19.48 -4.39
N ILE A 3 -6.24 -18.35 -4.58
CA ILE A 3 -6.89 -17.11 -5.02
C ILE A 3 -6.45 -16.83 -6.44
N GLU A 4 -7.40 -16.66 -7.35
CA GLU A 4 -7.18 -16.34 -8.75
C GLU A 4 -7.78 -14.98 -9.10
N LEU A 5 -7.18 -14.30 -10.08
CA LEU A 5 -7.64 -12.99 -10.55
C LEU A 5 -8.32 -13.17 -11.92
N VAL A 6 -9.63 -12.93 -11.97
CA VAL A 6 -10.41 -12.96 -13.22
C VAL A 6 -10.45 -11.55 -13.81
N THR A 7 -10.13 -11.41 -15.10
CA THR A 7 -10.19 -10.12 -15.80
C THR A 7 -11.43 -10.09 -16.70
N HIS A 8 -12.35 -9.18 -16.46
CA HIS A 8 -13.53 -8.94 -17.30
C HIS A 8 -13.14 -8.22 -18.60
N LYS A 9 -14.00 -8.32 -19.63
CA LYS A 9 -13.85 -7.59 -20.90
C LYS A 9 -13.74 -6.07 -20.72
N THR A 10 -14.28 -5.52 -19.63
CA THR A 10 -14.18 -4.11 -19.26
C THR A 10 -12.81 -3.71 -18.69
N GLY A 11 -11.88 -4.66 -18.51
CA GLY A 11 -10.61 -4.46 -17.82
C GLY A 11 -10.70 -4.58 -16.29
N GLU A 12 -11.89 -4.81 -15.73
CA GLU A 12 -12.01 -4.99 -14.29
C GLU A 12 -11.38 -6.31 -13.82
N GLN A 13 -10.56 -6.25 -12.78
CA GLN A 13 -9.92 -7.43 -12.17
C GLN A 13 -10.63 -7.80 -10.86
N ILE A 14 -11.28 -8.96 -10.83
CA ILE A 14 -12.04 -9.48 -9.68
C ILE A 14 -11.34 -10.73 -9.16
N PRO A 15 -10.96 -10.77 -7.87
CA PRO A 15 -10.36 -11.95 -7.31
C PRO A 15 -11.43 -12.97 -6.89
N MET A 16 -11.10 -14.24 -7.03
CA MET A 16 -11.94 -15.38 -6.67
C MET A 16 -11.13 -16.36 -5.85
N ILE A 17 -11.71 -16.90 -4.77
CA ILE A 17 -11.12 -17.98 -3.99
C ILE A 17 -11.70 -19.33 -4.43
N LEU A 18 -10.80 -20.29 -4.65
CA LEU A 18 -11.07 -21.65 -5.08
C LEU A 18 -10.66 -22.64 -3.98
N ASP A 19 -11.43 -23.72 -3.85
CA ASP A 19 -11.12 -24.84 -2.96
C ASP A 19 -10.02 -25.75 -3.54
N ALA A 20 -9.79 -26.92 -2.91
CA ALA A 20 -8.78 -27.88 -3.36
C ALA A 20 -9.14 -28.58 -4.69
N SER A 21 -10.42 -28.63 -5.05
CA SER A 21 -10.92 -29.17 -6.32
C SER A 21 -10.92 -28.15 -7.46
N GLY A 22 -10.56 -26.90 -7.17
CA GLY A 22 -10.61 -25.80 -8.13
C GLY A 22 -11.99 -25.16 -8.27
N MET A 23 -12.95 -25.50 -7.40
CA MET A 23 -14.29 -24.95 -7.42
C MET A 23 -14.39 -23.65 -6.61
N PRO A 24 -15.19 -22.66 -7.03
CA PRO A 24 -15.37 -21.42 -6.29
C PRO A 24 -16.00 -21.66 -4.91
N VAL A 25 -15.39 -21.12 -3.85
CA VAL A 25 -16.01 -21.13 -2.52
C VAL A 25 -17.09 -20.04 -2.47
N VAL A 26 -18.35 -20.43 -2.32
CA VAL A 26 -19.52 -19.56 -2.55
C VAL A 26 -19.51 -18.29 -1.70
N LEU A 27 -19.62 -18.40 -0.37
CA LEU A 27 -19.81 -17.23 0.51
C LEU A 27 -18.68 -16.19 0.42
N PRO A 28 -17.37 -16.54 0.42
CA PRO A 28 -16.31 -15.55 0.30
C PRO A 28 -16.31 -14.82 -1.05
N ASN A 29 -16.69 -15.52 -2.12
CA ASN A 29 -16.78 -14.93 -3.45
C ASN A 29 -17.98 -13.98 -3.55
N GLU A 30 -19.15 -14.35 -3.02
CA GLU A 30 -20.31 -13.45 -2.93
C GLU A 30 -20.02 -12.21 -2.07
N PHE A 31 -19.32 -12.38 -0.95
CA PHE A 31 -18.87 -11.26 -0.12
C PHE A 31 -17.96 -10.28 -0.88
N VAL A 32 -17.00 -10.80 -1.66
CA VAL A 32 -16.15 -9.96 -2.52
C VAL A 32 -16.97 -9.26 -3.60
N LEU A 33 -17.94 -9.95 -4.22
CA LEU A 33 -18.82 -9.36 -5.23
C LEU A 33 -19.69 -8.23 -4.64
N SER A 34 -20.18 -8.38 -3.41
CA SER A 34 -20.91 -7.30 -2.70
C SER A 34 -20.05 -6.05 -2.45
N ARG A 35 -18.72 -6.18 -2.58
CA ARG A 35 -17.71 -5.15 -2.32
C ARG A 35 -16.93 -4.77 -3.58
N ARG A 36 -17.48 -5.06 -4.76
CA ARG A 36 -16.84 -4.86 -6.06
C ARG A 36 -16.36 -3.42 -6.31
N SER A 37 -16.92 -2.43 -5.62
CA SER A 37 -16.46 -1.03 -5.66
C SER A 37 -15.09 -0.79 -4.99
N LEU A 38 -14.58 -1.71 -4.18
CA LEU A 38 -13.26 -1.61 -3.56
C LEU A 38 -12.15 -1.95 -4.57
N SER A 39 -10.95 -1.40 -4.36
CA SER A 39 -9.79 -1.74 -5.19
C SER A 39 -9.50 -3.24 -5.18
N THR A 40 -9.12 -3.81 -6.32
CA THR A 40 -8.77 -5.24 -6.49
C THR A 40 -7.80 -5.75 -5.41
N ASN A 41 -6.78 -4.97 -5.06
CA ASN A 41 -5.82 -5.35 -4.01
C ASN A 41 -6.46 -5.53 -2.62
N THR A 42 -7.46 -4.71 -2.30
CA THR A 42 -8.24 -4.85 -1.07
C THR A 42 -9.07 -6.13 -1.10
N LEU A 43 -9.69 -6.44 -2.23
CA LEU A 43 -10.47 -7.68 -2.41
C LEU A 43 -9.59 -8.93 -2.30
N VAL A 44 -8.41 -8.93 -2.93
CA VAL A 44 -7.41 -10.01 -2.80
C VAL A 44 -6.99 -10.18 -1.36
N ARG A 45 -6.70 -9.08 -0.65
CA ARG A 45 -6.35 -9.12 0.78
C ARG A 45 -7.49 -9.73 1.59
N ASN A 46 -8.74 -9.28 1.38
CA ASN A 46 -9.88 -9.83 2.10
C ASN A 46 -9.99 -11.35 1.90
N LEU A 47 -9.82 -11.86 0.68
CA LEU A 47 -9.83 -13.31 0.42
C LEU A 47 -8.65 -14.05 1.08
N ARG A 48 -7.45 -13.44 1.15
CA ARG A 48 -6.32 -14.03 1.87
C ARG A 48 -6.61 -14.16 3.36
N GLU A 49 -7.28 -13.18 3.94
CA GLU A 49 -7.69 -13.18 5.35
C GLU A 49 -8.81 -14.19 5.60
N LEU A 50 -9.80 -14.27 4.70
CA LEU A 50 -10.85 -15.31 4.74
C LEU A 50 -10.30 -16.72 4.51
N SER A 51 -9.23 -16.87 3.75
CA SER A 51 -8.55 -18.18 3.61
C SER A 51 -8.06 -18.72 4.96
N VAL A 52 -7.74 -17.85 5.93
CA VAL A 52 -7.35 -18.28 7.29
C VAL A 52 -8.57 -18.81 8.05
N LEU A 53 -9.71 -18.12 7.94
CA LEU A 53 -10.99 -18.57 8.51
C LEU A 53 -11.36 -19.95 7.97
N TYR A 54 -11.34 -20.13 6.65
CA TYR A 54 -11.74 -21.40 6.05
C TYR A 54 -10.79 -22.55 6.37
N ARG A 55 -9.48 -22.30 6.44
CA ARG A 55 -8.53 -23.31 6.93
C ARG A 55 -8.82 -23.73 8.38
N TRP A 56 -9.25 -22.80 9.22
CA TRP A 56 -9.67 -23.13 10.59
C TRP A 56 -10.99 -23.93 10.62
N LEU A 57 -11.95 -23.58 9.78
CA LEU A 57 -13.21 -24.31 9.61
C LEU A 57 -12.95 -25.76 9.17
N ASP A 58 -12.13 -25.95 8.13
CA ASP A 58 -11.74 -27.26 7.61
C ASP A 58 -11.05 -28.11 8.70
N LYS A 59 -10.09 -27.53 9.43
CA LYS A 59 -9.38 -28.20 10.53
C LYS A 59 -10.31 -28.59 11.68
N SER A 60 -11.36 -27.80 11.91
CA SER A 60 -12.34 -28.04 12.97
C SER A 60 -13.52 -28.90 12.50
N ASN A 61 -13.49 -29.38 11.24
CA ASN A 61 -14.59 -30.09 10.59
C ASN A 61 -15.95 -29.36 10.75
N CYS A 62 -15.93 -28.05 10.54
CA CYS A 62 -17.05 -27.15 10.79
C CYS A 62 -17.58 -26.54 9.49
N ASP A 63 -18.80 -26.90 9.09
CA ASP A 63 -19.48 -26.22 7.99
C ASP A 63 -20.03 -24.87 8.45
N LEU A 64 -19.59 -23.79 7.82
CA LEU A 64 -19.95 -22.44 8.25
C LEU A 64 -21.45 -22.17 8.15
N SER A 65 -22.07 -22.54 7.03
CA SER A 65 -23.49 -22.27 6.79
C SER A 65 -24.36 -22.99 7.81
N ALA A 66 -24.10 -24.27 8.04
CA ALA A 66 -24.77 -25.07 9.06
C ALA A 66 -24.54 -24.49 10.45
N LYS A 67 -23.31 -24.06 10.78
CA LYS A 67 -22.98 -23.52 12.11
C LYS A 67 -23.64 -22.16 12.38
N LEU A 68 -23.79 -21.29 11.37
CA LEU A 68 -24.49 -20.01 11.52
C LEU A 68 -26.00 -20.19 11.71
N LEU A 69 -26.60 -21.21 11.07
CA LEU A 69 -28.03 -21.52 11.18
C LEU A 69 -28.38 -22.38 12.41
N ALA A 70 -27.45 -23.20 12.89
CA ALA A 70 -27.66 -24.13 13.98
C ALA A 70 -28.21 -23.46 15.26
N GLN A 71 -29.05 -24.20 15.99
CA GLN A 71 -29.52 -23.76 17.31
C GLN A 71 -28.34 -23.51 18.27
N ASN A 72 -27.35 -24.42 18.23
CA ASN A 72 -26.09 -24.31 18.94
C ASN A 72 -25.00 -23.81 17.98
N SER A 73 -24.99 -22.50 17.75
CA SER A 73 -24.00 -21.82 16.90
C SER A 73 -22.61 -21.74 17.58
N PHE A 74 -21.72 -20.89 17.07
CA PHE A 74 -20.40 -20.67 17.67
C PHE A 74 -20.53 -20.19 19.12
N ASN A 75 -19.85 -20.89 20.04
CA ASN A 75 -19.70 -20.43 21.42
C ASN A 75 -18.41 -19.63 21.62
N GLU A 76 -18.23 -19.05 22.81
CA GLU A 76 -17.05 -18.22 23.11
C GLU A 76 -15.74 -19.02 23.04
N ALA A 77 -15.72 -20.29 23.44
CA ALA A 77 -14.51 -21.12 23.40
C ALA A 77 -14.08 -21.43 21.96
N GLU A 78 -15.03 -21.75 21.07
CA GLU A 78 -14.75 -21.96 19.65
C GLU A 78 -14.22 -20.67 18.98
N LEU A 79 -14.78 -19.51 19.35
CA LEU A 79 -14.36 -18.23 18.80
C LEU A 79 -12.99 -17.80 19.35
N LYS A 80 -12.86 -17.66 20.67
CA LYS A 80 -11.63 -17.14 21.31
C LYS A 80 -10.51 -18.17 21.30
N GLY A 81 -10.77 -19.41 21.70
CA GLY A 81 -9.77 -20.47 21.77
C GLY A 81 -9.46 -21.13 20.42
N GLY A 82 -10.35 -20.97 19.43
CA GLY A 82 -10.18 -21.51 18.09
C GLY A 82 -9.85 -20.42 17.06
N LEU A 83 -10.90 -19.76 16.56
CA LEU A 83 -10.77 -18.82 15.44
C LEU A 83 -9.76 -17.71 15.71
N ILE A 84 -9.88 -17.01 16.84
CA ILE A 84 -9.02 -15.87 17.18
C ILE A 84 -7.54 -16.29 17.24
N GLU A 85 -7.24 -17.45 17.83
CA GLU A 85 -5.88 -18.00 17.83
C GLU A 85 -5.39 -18.35 16.42
N ALA A 86 -6.25 -18.92 15.57
CA ALA A 86 -5.90 -19.19 14.18
C ALA A 86 -5.55 -17.91 13.40
N LEU A 87 -6.18 -16.77 13.71
CA LEU A 87 -5.87 -15.48 13.10
C LEU A 87 -4.53 -14.91 13.53
N ARG A 88 -4.05 -15.27 14.72
CA ARG A 88 -2.75 -14.84 15.26
C ARG A 88 -1.57 -15.58 14.65
N ILE A 89 -1.79 -16.72 14.01
CA ILE A 89 -0.71 -17.56 13.48
C ILE A 89 -0.42 -17.18 12.02
N ASP A 90 0.85 -16.98 11.70
CA ASP A 90 1.32 -16.96 10.32
C ASP A 90 1.37 -18.38 9.78
N GLN A 91 0.68 -18.62 8.67
CA GLN A 91 0.57 -19.93 8.05
C GLN A 91 1.39 -20.01 6.75
N ALA A 92 2.20 -18.99 6.44
CA ALA A 92 2.85 -18.86 5.14
C ALA A 92 4.03 -19.82 4.90
N ASN A 93 4.65 -20.43 5.92
CA ASN A 93 5.92 -21.17 5.75
C ASN A 93 6.08 -22.40 6.68
N GLY A 94 4.99 -23.02 7.16
CA GLY A 94 5.08 -24.15 8.10
C GLY A 94 5.65 -23.82 9.49
N ARG A 95 6.09 -22.57 9.72
CA ARG A 95 6.51 -22.03 11.02
C ARG A 95 5.33 -21.37 11.72
N MET A 96 5.05 -21.76 12.96
CA MET A 96 4.03 -21.15 13.81
C MET A 96 4.56 -19.86 14.44
N ASN A 97 4.66 -18.79 13.64
CA ASN A 97 5.03 -17.46 14.15
C ASN A 97 3.78 -16.62 14.40
N ALA A 98 3.78 -15.84 15.49
CA ALA A 98 2.71 -14.88 15.74
C ALA A 98 2.78 -13.71 14.75
N VAL A 99 1.64 -13.29 14.20
CA VAL A 99 1.55 -12.11 13.34
C VAL A 99 1.55 -10.84 14.19
N ALA A 100 2.05 -9.74 13.61
CA ALA A 100 2.00 -8.43 14.27
C ALA A 100 0.55 -8.00 14.59
N PRO A 101 0.31 -7.23 15.68
CA PRO A 101 -1.04 -6.82 16.10
C PRO A 101 -1.87 -6.16 15.00
N ASN A 102 -1.24 -5.32 14.16
CA ASN A 102 -1.94 -4.68 13.05
C ASN A 102 -2.42 -5.68 11.98
N THR A 103 -1.62 -6.70 11.67
CA THR A 103 -2.01 -7.78 10.74
C THR A 103 -3.15 -8.62 11.32
N PHE A 104 -3.06 -8.95 12.61
CA PHE A 104 -4.13 -9.64 13.33
C PHE A 104 -5.43 -8.82 13.33
N ASN A 105 -5.39 -7.54 13.71
CA ASN A 105 -6.57 -6.67 13.73
C ASN A 105 -7.19 -6.49 12.34
N GLN A 106 -6.36 -6.46 11.29
CA GLN A 106 -6.85 -6.39 9.91
C GLN A 106 -7.57 -7.69 9.51
N ARG A 107 -7.01 -8.86 9.83
CA ARG A 107 -7.67 -10.17 9.65
C ARG A 107 -9.01 -10.22 10.39
N LEU A 108 -8.99 -9.84 11.67
CA LEU A 108 -10.18 -9.82 12.54
C LEU A 108 -11.25 -8.88 12.00
N THR A 109 -10.87 -7.69 11.53
CA THR A 109 -11.79 -6.73 10.91
C THR A 109 -12.50 -7.32 9.70
N THR A 110 -11.77 -7.97 8.80
CA THR A 110 -12.34 -8.58 7.60
C THR A 110 -13.28 -9.73 7.95
N ILE A 111 -12.91 -10.57 8.92
CA ILE A 111 -13.74 -11.70 9.36
C ILE A 111 -15.00 -11.22 10.08
N ARG A 112 -14.88 -10.22 10.96
CA ARG A 112 -16.04 -9.58 11.59
C ARG A 112 -17.01 -9.04 10.55
N GLN A 113 -16.49 -8.36 9.54
CA GLN A 113 -17.26 -7.83 8.43
C GLN A 113 -17.92 -8.92 7.58
N PHE A 114 -17.21 -10.02 7.33
CA PHE A 114 -17.72 -11.18 6.60
C PHE A 114 -18.86 -11.87 7.35
N PHE A 115 -18.67 -12.16 8.64
CA PHE A 115 -19.74 -12.74 9.46
C PHE A 115 -20.95 -11.81 9.58
N SER A 116 -20.74 -10.50 9.75
CA SER A 116 -21.85 -9.55 9.73
C SER A 116 -22.64 -9.68 8.44
N TRP A 117 -21.96 -9.69 7.29
CA TRP A 117 -22.58 -9.83 5.98
C TRP A 117 -23.33 -11.17 5.83
N CYS A 118 -22.73 -12.30 6.22
CA CYS A 118 -23.41 -13.60 6.19
C CYS A 118 -24.69 -13.58 7.04
N MET A 119 -24.62 -13.05 8.26
CA MET A 119 -25.79 -12.96 9.15
C MET A 119 -26.85 -12.02 8.60
N ASP A 120 -26.46 -10.92 7.94
CA ASP A 120 -27.40 -10.01 7.27
C ASP A 120 -28.12 -10.67 6.11
N VAL A 121 -27.41 -11.45 5.28
CA VAL A 121 -28.02 -12.25 4.20
C VAL A 121 -29.04 -13.24 4.78
N LEU A 122 -28.68 -14.00 5.80
CA LEU A 122 -29.59 -14.96 6.44
C LEU A 122 -30.81 -14.29 7.07
N THR A 123 -30.59 -13.19 7.77
CA THR A 123 -31.66 -12.45 8.46
C THR A 123 -32.64 -11.83 7.46
N SER A 124 -32.16 -11.39 6.29
CA SER A 124 -32.99 -10.79 5.23
C SER A 124 -33.99 -11.76 4.57
N GLN A 125 -33.81 -13.07 4.77
CA GLN A 125 -34.70 -14.10 4.25
C GLN A 125 -35.87 -14.42 5.19
N LEU A 126 -35.91 -13.81 6.37
CA LEU A 126 -36.92 -14.09 7.39
C LEU A 126 -37.92 -12.94 7.56
N PRO A 127 -39.18 -13.22 7.91
CA PRO A 127 -40.13 -12.19 8.32
C PRO A 127 -39.64 -11.49 9.59
N LEU A 128 -39.72 -10.15 9.61
CA LEU A 128 -39.31 -9.32 10.76
C LEU A 128 -40.00 -9.70 12.07
N SER A 129 -41.22 -10.25 12.01
CA SER A 129 -42.00 -10.68 13.18
C SER A 129 -41.69 -12.11 13.64
N SER A 130 -40.85 -12.85 12.93
CA SER A 130 -40.56 -14.24 13.25
C SER A 130 -39.60 -14.36 14.43
N LEU A 131 -39.81 -15.38 15.27
CA LEU A 131 -38.90 -15.68 16.38
C LEU A 131 -37.48 -16.02 15.88
N ASP A 132 -37.38 -16.64 14.70
CA ASP A 132 -36.09 -16.98 14.10
C ASP A 132 -35.30 -15.74 13.65
N TYR A 133 -35.98 -14.67 13.23
CA TYR A 133 -35.36 -13.37 12.96
C TYR A 133 -34.68 -12.81 14.23
N GLU A 134 -35.42 -12.76 15.35
CA GLU A 134 -34.85 -12.25 16.61
C GLU A 134 -33.71 -13.13 17.12
N ARG A 135 -33.83 -14.46 16.99
CA ARG A 135 -32.75 -15.40 17.34
C ARG A 135 -31.49 -15.17 16.52
N LEU A 136 -31.60 -14.98 15.19
CA LEU A 136 -30.44 -14.69 14.35
C LEU A 136 -29.82 -13.33 14.67
N ARG A 137 -30.65 -12.33 14.98
CA ARG A 137 -30.18 -11.00 15.39
C ARG A 137 -29.38 -11.04 16.69
N GLU A 138 -29.87 -11.76 17.70
CA GLU A 138 -29.14 -11.94 18.97
C GLU A 138 -27.84 -12.73 18.77
N ARG A 139 -27.86 -13.79 17.95
CA ARG A 139 -26.63 -14.53 17.59
C ARG A 139 -25.61 -13.64 16.88
N LYS A 140 -26.05 -12.81 15.95
CA LYS A 140 -25.19 -11.83 15.27
C LYS A 140 -24.58 -10.87 16.30
N SER A 141 -25.38 -10.35 17.22
CA SER A 141 -24.93 -9.45 18.30
C SER A 141 -23.85 -10.13 19.16
N PHE A 142 -24.09 -11.36 19.61
CA PHE A 142 -23.09 -12.14 20.37
C PHE A 142 -21.80 -12.36 19.58
N LEU A 143 -21.89 -12.85 18.34
CA LEU A 143 -20.74 -13.15 17.49
C LEU A 143 -19.89 -11.90 17.27
N LEU A 144 -20.50 -10.78 16.88
CA LEU A 144 -19.78 -9.54 16.62
C LEU A 144 -19.15 -8.96 17.89
N LYS A 145 -19.87 -8.96 19.02
CA LYS A 145 -19.32 -8.51 20.31
C LYS A 145 -18.11 -9.33 20.75
N THR A 146 -18.14 -10.65 20.60
CA THR A 146 -17.00 -11.52 20.94
C THR A 146 -15.78 -11.20 20.06
N LEU A 147 -15.99 -10.92 18.77
CA LEU A 147 -14.91 -10.51 17.87
C LEU A 147 -14.37 -9.11 18.20
N ASP A 148 -15.26 -8.15 18.50
CA ASP A 148 -14.88 -6.78 18.88
C ASP A 148 -14.07 -6.75 20.18
N GLY A 149 -14.39 -7.62 21.14
CA GLY A 149 -13.60 -7.78 22.37
C GLY A 149 -12.22 -8.40 22.19
N SER A 150 -11.87 -8.85 20.97
CA SER A 150 -10.62 -9.56 20.68
C SER A 150 -9.55 -8.69 20.01
N PHE A 151 -9.86 -7.43 19.68
CA PHE A 151 -8.89 -6.51 19.10
C PHE A 151 -7.69 -6.28 20.02
N MET A 152 -6.50 -6.28 19.43
CA MET A 152 -5.28 -6.01 20.17
C MET A 152 -4.93 -4.53 20.10
N SER A 153 -4.71 -3.92 21.26
CA SER A 153 -3.95 -2.67 21.31
C SER A 153 -2.51 -2.95 20.88
N ALA A 154 -1.94 -2.07 20.06
CA ALA A 154 -0.50 -2.11 19.83
C ALA A 154 0.20 -1.74 21.16
N THR A 155 1.20 -2.53 21.57
CA THR A 155 2.05 -2.16 22.71
C THR A 155 2.62 -0.75 22.47
N PRO A 156 2.61 0.15 23.47
CA PRO A 156 3.23 1.46 23.36
C PRO A 156 4.75 1.30 23.17
N MET A 157 5.19 1.14 21.93
CA MET A 157 6.60 1.23 21.58
C MET A 157 6.92 2.68 21.24
N ARG A 158 8.13 3.13 21.58
CA ARG A 158 8.70 4.38 21.07
C ARG A 158 8.76 4.28 19.55
N LYS A 159 7.71 4.73 18.86
CA LYS A 159 7.68 4.75 17.40
C LYS A 159 8.71 5.77 16.96
N SER A 160 9.74 5.31 16.24
CA SER A 160 10.56 6.24 15.47
C SER A 160 9.64 7.00 14.52
N LEU A 161 9.54 8.33 14.68
CA LEU A 161 8.79 9.18 13.77
C LEU A 161 9.53 9.33 12.43
N ARG A 162 10.85 9.07 12.39
CA ARG A 162 11.66 9.11 11.18
C ARG A 162 11.41 7.88 10.30
N LYS A 163 10.45 8.02 9.38
CA LYS A 163 10.10 7.02 8.36
C LYS A 163 10.75 7.25 7.00
N GLY A 164 11.33 8.43 6.79
CA GLY A 164 12.04 8.82 5.57
C GLY A 164 13.55 8.70 5.72
N LEU A 165 14.23 8.93 4.60
CA LEU A 165 15.68 8.97 4.49
C LEU A 165 16.26 10.30 5.03
N ASN A 166 17.50 10.30 5.50
CA ASN A 166 18.26 11.53 5.74
C ASN A 166 18.96 12.02 4.46
N GLU A 167 19.63 13.17 4.55
CA GLU A 167 20.36 13.77 3.44
C GLU A 167 21.50 12.88 2.93
N ALA A 168 22.26 12.22 3.82
CA ALA A 168 23.36 11.35 3.42
C ALA A 168 22.86 10.11 2.64
N GLU A 169 21.83 9.43 3.14
CA GLU A 169 21.17 8.29 2.51
C GLU A 169 20.56 8.68 1.15
N VAL A 170 19.98 9.89 1.03
CA VAL A 170 19.48 10.38 -0.25
C VAL A 170 20.62 10.67 -1.22
N ASN A 171 21.68 11.34 -0.78
CA ASN A 171 22.82 11.67 -1.64
C ASN A 171 23.47 10.40 -2.17
N PHE A 172 23.75 9.43 -1.28
CA PHE A 172 24.28 8.13 -1.67
C PHE A 172 23.35 7.40 -2.64
N LEU A 173 22.04 7.39 -2.38
CA LEU A 173 21.06 6.78 -3.28
C LEU A 173 21.13 7.36 -4.70
N PHE A 174 21.28 8.69 -4.85
CA PHE A 174 21.38 9.32 -6.17
C PHE A 174 22.77 9.20 -6.79
N GLU A 175 23.82 9.01 -5.99
CA GLU A 175 25.16 8.68 -6.47
C GLU A 175 25.17 7.31 -7.14
N VAL A 176 24.66 6.28 -6.46
CA VAL A 176 24.61 4.91 -7.03
C VAL A 176 23.61 4.79 -8.17
N LEU A 177 22.58 5.62 -8.21
CA LEU A 177 21.61 5.65 -9.31
C LEU A 177 22.02 6.56 -10.47
N ASN A 178 23.14 7.28 -10.37
CA ASN A 178 23.58 8.18 -11.42
C ASN A 178 23.75 7.39 -12.73
N PRO A 179 22.98 7.71 -13.80
CA PRO A 179 23.03 6.93 -15.03
C PRO A 179 24.36 7.08 -15.78
N ASP A 180 25.04 8.22 -15.61
CA ASP A 180 26.33 8.50 -16.24
C ASP A 180 27.51 7.87 -15.49
N ALA A 181 27.26 7.34 -14.28
CA ALA A 181 28.30 6.64 -13.53
C ALA A 181 28.59 5.28 -14.17
N GLU A 182 29.88 4.96 -14.28
CA GLU A 182 30.36 3.67 -14.79
C GLU A 182 29.72 2.51 -14.01
N GLN A 183 29.74 2.61 -12.67
CA GLN A 183 29.14 1.66 -11.72
C GLN A 183 27.68 2.03 -11.34
N GLY A 184 26.98 2.83 -12.16
CA GLY A 184 25.58 3.17 -11.93
C GLY A 184 24.67 1.94 -11.88
N TYR A 185 23.64 1.97 -11.05
CA TYR A 185 22.80 0.80 -10.77
C TYR A 185 21.81 0.49 -11.90
N GLY A 186 22.18 -0.48 -12.75
CA GLY A 186 21.36 -1.01 -13.83
C GLY A 186 22.19 -1.86 -14.78
N ARG A 187 21.55 -2.84 -15.41
CA ARG A 187 22.24 -3.78 -16.33
C ARG A 187 22.75 -3.11 -17.62
N ASP A 188 22.08 -2.05 -18.04
CA ASP A 188 22.34 -1.29 -19.26
C ASP A 188 21.93 0.17 -19.04
N SER A 189 22.35 1.08 -19.93
CA SER A 189 22.06 2.51 -19.81
C SER A 189 20.56 2.81 -19.77
N ALA A 190 19.74 2.08 -20.53
CA ALA A 190 18.31 2.31 -20.55
C ALA A 190 17.65 2.00 -19.20
N VAL A 191 18.09 0.93 -18.54
CA VAL A 191 17.65 0.54 -17.20
C VAL A 191 18.19 1.52 -16.14
N LYS A 192 19.44 1.99 -16.27
CA LYS A 192 20.00 3.02 -15.37
C LYS A 192 19.16 4.30 -15.38
N PHE A 193 18.87 4.85 -16.57
CA PHE A 193 18.01 6.03 -16.72
C PHE A 193 16.59 5.78 -16.18
N ARG A 194 15.99 4.63 -16.51
CA ARG A 194 14.67 4.23 -16.01
C ARG A 194 14.62 4.21 -14.48
N ASN A 195 15.67 3.66 -13.82
CA ASN A 195 15.76 3.59 -12.37
C ASN A 195 15.94 4.99 -11.75
N TYR A 196 16.84 5.80 -12.29
CA TYR A 196 17.08 7.18 -11.84
C TYR A 196 15.81 8.01 -11.89
N VAL A 197 15.14 8.03 -13.05
CA VAL A 197 13.88 8.78 -13.24
C VAL A 197 12.79 8.25 -12.31
N SER A 198 12.63 6.93 -12.19
CA SER A 198 11.62 6.33 -11.29
C SER A 198 11.79 6.80 -9.84
N VAL A 199 13.02 6.76 -9.32
CA VAL A 199 13.34 7.19 -7.95
C VAL A 199 13.23 8.71 -7.80
N GLY A 200 13.70 9.46 -8.78
CA GLY A 200 13.57 10.92 -8.86
C GLY A 200 12.12 11.38 -8.75
N LEU A 201 11.23 10.83 -9.57
CA LEU A 201 9.81 11.16 -9.53
C LEU A 201 9.14 10.79 -8.20
N MET A 202 9.51 9.66 -7.61
CA MET A 202 8.99 9.25 -6.30
C MET A 202 9.48 10.16 -5.16
N LEU A 203 10.75 10.59 -5.19
CA LEU A 203 11.34 11.41 -4.13
C LEU A 203 11.00 12.91 -4.27
N PHE A 204 11.14 13.48 -5.46
CA PHE A 204 11.00 14.92 -5.68
C PHE A 204 9.55 15.34 -5.94
N CYS A 205 8.75 14.48 -6.59
CA CYS A 205 7.33 14.73 -6.84
C CYS A 205 6.42 13.98 -5.84
N GLY A 206 7.00 13.21 -4.91
CA GLY A 206 6.26 12.50 -3.89
C GLY A 206 5.35 11.39 -4.41
N LEU A 207 5.56 10.88 -5.63
CA LEU A 207 4.65 9.91 -6.26
C LEU A 207 4.58 8.59 -5.48
N ARG A 208 3.38 8.00 -5.38
CA ARG A 208 3.23 6.60 -4.96
C ARG A 208 3.63 5.67 -6.12
N PRO A 209 4.04 4.42 -5.85
CA PRO A 209 4.26 3.42 -6.90
C PRO A 209 3.08 3.27 -7.87
N GLY A 210 1.85 3.32 -7.37
CA GLY A 210 0.65 3.27 -8.21
C GLY A 210 0.49 4.49 -9.12
N GLU A 211 0.95 5.67 -8.71
CA GLU A 211 0.95 6.88 -9.54
C GLU A 211 2.05 6.79 -10.59
N LEU A 212 3.29 6.50 -10.18
CA LEU A 212 4.43 6.34 -11.08
C LEU A 212 4.15 5.34 -12.21
N LEU A 213 3.66 4.14 -11.87
CA LEU A 213 3.42 3.07 -12.84
C LEU A 213 2.16 3.27 -13.69
N SER A 214 1.33 4.27 -13.37
CA SER A 214 0.16 4.65 -14.16
C SER A 214 0.39 5.86 -15.06
N LEU A 215 1.55 6.54 -14.93
CA LEU A 215 1.91 7.66 -15.81
C LEU A 215 2.06 7.15 -17.25
N ARG A 216 1.55 7.95 -18.18
CA ARG A 216 1.79 7.80 -19.61
C ARG A 216 2.79 8.85 -20.10
N VAL A 217 3.35 8.66 -21.29
CA VAL A 217 4.26 9.66 -21.89
C VAL A 217 3.56 11.01 -22.04
N GLU A 218 2.29 11.02 -22.45
CA GLU A 218 1.43 12.22 -22.56
C GLU A 218 1.22 12.98 -21.23
N ASP A 219 1.45 12.33 -20.08
CA ASP A 219 1.31 12.98 -18.78
C ASP A 219 2.52 13.85 -18.42
N VAL A 220 3.60 13.77 -19.19
CA VAL A 220 4.85 14.47 -18.93
C VAL A 220 5.03 15.60 -19.93
N GLN A 221 5.19 16.81 -19.39
CA GLN A 221 5.62 17.97 -20.15
C GLN A 221 7.06 18.30 -19.74
N VAL A 222 7.99 18.27 -20.69
CA VAL A 222 9.37 18.75 -20.45
C VAL A 222 9.70 19.89 -21.40
N GLY A 223 10.29 20.95 -20.87
CA GLY A 223 10.61 22.16 -21.63
C GLY A 223 10.73 23.38 -20.73
N ALA A 224 10.30 24.54 -21.22
CA ALA A 224 10.36 25.81 -20.48
C ALA A 224 9.62 25.74 -19.13
N ILE A 225 8.49 25.04 -19.08
CA ILE A 225 7.78 24.67 -17.85
C ILE A 225 7.67 23.15 -17.86
N SER A 226 8.41 22.50 -16.96
CA SER A 226 8.38 21.05 -16.85
C SER A 226 7.40 20.63 -15.75
N ALA A 227 6.52 19.66 -16.04
CA ALA A 227 5.49 19.22 -15.11
C ALA A 227 5.02 17.79 -15.40
N ILE A 228 4.40 17.16 -14.40
CA ILE A 228 3.72 15.87 -14.52
C ILE A 228 2.27 15.99 -14.11
N LYS A 229 1.37 15.46 -14.95
CA LYS A 229 -0.05 15.32 -14.65
C LYS A 229 -0.32 13.94 -14.08
N VAL A 230 -0.73 13.88 -12.82
CA VAL A 230 -1.27 12.65 -12.22
C VAL A 230 -2.78 12.65 -12.43
N GLU A 231 -3.28 11.72 -13.25
CA GLU A 231 -4.70 11.64 -13.61
C GLU A 231 -5.30 10.27 -13.33
N ARG A 232 -6.48 10.22 -12.70
CA ARG A 232 -7.21 8.96 -12.48
C ARG A 232 -7.94 8.57 -13.75
N ARG A 233 -7.42 7.56 -14.44
CA ARG A 233 -8.05 6.96 -15.63
C ARG A 233 -8.89 5.73 -15.26
N PRO A 234 -9.90 5.37 -16.07
CA PRO A 234 -10.53 4.05 -16.02
C PRO A 234 -9.50 2.93 -16.20
N ALA A 235 -9.90 1.70 -15.86
CA ALA A 235 -9.03 0.54 -16.05
C ALA A 235 -8.73 0.35 -17.55
N ASP A 236 -7.45 0.36 -17.90
CA ASP A 236 -6.99 0.15 -19.28
C ASP A 236 -7.15 -1.34 -19.65
N PRO A 237 -7.99 -1.71 -20.63
CA PRO A 237 -8.17 -3.11 -21.01
C PRO A 237 -6.87 -3.77 -21.50
N LEU A 238 -5.95 -3.00 -22.08
CA LEU A 238 -4.68 -3.47 -22.63
C LEU A 238 -3.60 -3.69 -21.55
N ASP A 239 -3.79 -3.16 -20.34
CA ASP A 239 -2.85 -3.38 -19.24
C ASP A 239 -2.94 -4.81 -18.70
N VAL A 240 -2.00 -5.67 -19.08
CA VAL A 240 -1.98 -7.07 -18.66
C VAL A 240 -1.44 -7.30 -17.25
N ARG A 241 -0.95 -6.26 -16.55
CA ARG A 241 -0.32 -6.40 -15.22
C ARG A 241 -1.31 -6.92 -14.17
N ARG A 242 -0.81 -7.74 -13.24
CA ARG A 242 -1.60 -8.36 -12.16
C ARG A 242 -0.88 -8.22 -10.81
N PRO A 243 -1.39 -7.41 -9.86
CA PRO A 243 -2.49 -6.46 -10.02
C PRO A 243 -2.08 -5.25 -10.86
N ARG A 244 -3.04 -4.64 -11.56
CA ARG A 244 -2.82 -3.35 -12.25
C ARG A 244 -2.45 -2.24 -11.24
N PRO A 245 -1.51 -1.34 -11.57
CA PRO A 245 -1.31 -0.12 -10.81
C PRO A 245 -2.60 0.71 -10.75
N GLN A 246 -2.85 1.32 -9.59
CA GLN A 246 -4.03 2.16 -9.39
C GLN A 246 -3.67 3.42 -8.62
N ILE A 247 -4.22 4.54 -9.06
CA ILE A 247 -4.11 5.83 -8.39
C ILE A 247 -5.19 5.91 -7.31
N LYS A 248 -4.74 5.81 -6.05
CA LYS A 248 -5.60 5.90 -4.85
C LYS A 248 -5.91 7.34 -4.43
N ARG A 249 -5.19 8.30 -4.98
CA ARG A 249 -5.14 9.70 -4.54
C ARG A 249 -5.75 10.62 -5.57
N ASN A 250 -6.01 11.87 -5.19
CA ASN A 250 -6.55 12.85 -6.10
C ASN A 250 -5.54 13.18 -7.20
N GLY A 251 -6.05 13.43 -8.41
CA GLY A 251 -5.24 13.90 -9.51
C GLY A 251 -4.72 15.31 -9.25
N ARG A 252 -3.56 15.63 -9.82
CA ARG A 252 -2.85 16.90 -9.61
C ARG A 252 -1.79 17.12 -10.69
N ILE A 253 -1.40 18.37 -10.89
CA ILE A 253 -0.24 18.75 -11.70
C ILE A 253 0.91 19.06 -10.74
N ILE A 254 2.08 18.49 -11.01
CA ILE A 254 3.28 18.65 -10.18
C ILE A 254 4.38 19.28 -11.04
N PRO A 255 4.79 20.52 -10.77
CA PRO A 255 5.93 21.14 -11.43
C PRO A 255 7.23 20.39 -11.14
N ILE A 256 8.12 20.33 -12.12
CA ILE A 256 9.50 19.81 -11.99
C ILE A 256 10.47 20.99 -12.17
N GLU A 257 10.87 21.59 -11.06
CA GLU A 257 11.89 22.66 -11.06
C GLU A 257 13.32 22.12 -11.02
N ASN A 258 13.50 20.84 -10.64
CA ASN A 258 14.82 20.22 -10.63
C ASN A 258 15.28 19.96 -12.08
N ARG A 259 16.22 20.78 -12.54
CA ARG A 259 16.72 20.75 -13.93
C ARG A 259 17.38 19.41 -14.29
N GLN A 260 18.12 18.82 -13.37
CA GLN A 260 18.78 17.53 -13.58
C GLN A 260 17.74 16.42 -13.79
N LEU A 261 16.70 16.39 -12.95
CA LEU A 261 15.59 15.45 -13.11
C LEU A 261 14.82 15.70 -14.42
N ALA A 262 14.53 16.95 -14.76
CA ALA A 262 13.83 17.29 -16.00
C ALA A 262 14.63 16.85 -17.23
N PHE A 263 15.95 17.09 -17.24
CA PHE A 263 16.84 16.65 -18.30
C PHE A 263 16.89 15.12 -18.41
N ALA A 264 17.13 14.42 -17.31
CA ALA A 264 17.17 12.96 -17.28
C ALA A 264 15.82 12.33 -17.67
N LEU A 265 14.70 12.96 -17.31
CA LEU A 265 13.37 12.53 -17.70
C LEU A 265 13.16 12.70 -19.21
N ASN A 266 13.56 13.83 -19.79
CA ASN A 266 13.48 14.04 -21.23
C ASN A 266 14.36 13.05 -21.99
N GLU A 267 15.60 12.86 -21.56
CA GLU A 267 16.53 11.91 -22.18
C GLU A 267 16.01 10.47 -22.06
N TYR A 268 15.44 10.11 -20.91
CA TYR A 268 14.77 8.82 -20.76
C TYR A 268 13.64 8.67 -21.77
N ILE A 269 12.74 9.65 -21.89
CA ILE A 269 11.59 9.58 -22.81
C ILE A 269 12.03 9.49 -24.27
N VAL A 270 12.96 10.33 -24.69
CA VAL A 270 13.34 10.50 -26.10
C VAL A 270 14.30 9.42 -26.57
N THR A 271 15.23 8.98 -25.72
CA THR A 271 16.32 8.07 -26.14
C THR A 271 16.13 6.68 -25.55
N TRP A 272 16.06 6.58 -24.23
CA TRP A 272 16.23 5.30 -23.54
C TRP A 272 14.95 4.49 -23.46
N ARG A 273 13.80 5.14 -23.46
CA ARG A 273 12.49 4.50 -23.44
C ARG A 273 12.23 3.80 -24.77
N GLU A 274 12.58 4.41 -25.90
CA GLU A 274 12.50 3.79 -27.23
C GLU A 274 13.34 2.50 -27.30
N VAL A 275 14.56 2.53 -26.73
CA VAL A 275 15.42 1.34 -26.61
C VAL A 275 14.75 0.23 -25.80
N LEU A 276 14.03 0.54 -24.72
CA LEU A 276 13.27 -0.47 -23.97
C LEU A 276 12.06 -0.96 -24.77
N GLU A 277 11.27 -0.04 -25.34
CA GLU A 277 10.06 -0.32 -26.10
C GLU A 277 10.32 -1.25 -27.29
N SER A 278 11.44 -1.05 -28.00
CA SER A 278 11.86 -1.90 -29.13
C SER A 278 12.08 -3.39 -28.78
N LYS A 279 12.15 -3.74 -27.49
CA LYS A 279 12.27 -5.13 -27.01
C LYS A 279 10.93 -5.83 -26.87
N SER A 280 9.83 -5.09 -26.95
CA SER A 280 8.45 -5.59 -26.92
C SER A 280 7.87 -5.64 -28.34
N GLN A 281 6.96 -6.57 -28.58
CA GLN A 281 6.13 -6.57 -29.81
C GLN A 281 4.93 -5.62 -29.70
N ASP A 282 4.49 -5.35 -28.47
CA ASP A 282 3.37 -4.45 -28.19
C ASP A 282 3.90 -3.05 -27.86
N GLU A 283 3.35 -2.05 -28.54
CA GLU A 283 3.52 -0.64 -28.18
C GLU A 283 2.83 -0.35 -26.85
N SER A 284 3.38 0.59 -26.07
CA SER A 284 2.83 0.94 -24.77
C SER A 284 2.88 2.46 -24.58
N ASP A 285 1.82 3.07 -24.08
CA ASP A 285 1.86 4.50 -23.75
C ASP A 285 2.44 4.78 -22.35
N TYR A 286 2.66 3.73 -21.55
CA TYR A 286 3.14 3.88 -20.16
C TYR A 286 4.56 4.44 -20.11
N LEU A 287 4.79 5.40 -19.20
CA LEU A 287 6.07 6.07 -19.07
C LEU A 287 7.18 5.10 -18.66
N ILE A 288 6.94 4.29 -17.63
CA ILE A 288 7.97 3.42 -17.03
C ILE A 288 7.84 1.99 -17.56
N LEU A 289 8.83 1.60 -18.36
CA LEU A 289 8.92 0.27 -18.97
C LEU A 289 9.87 -0.65 -18.19
N SER A 290 9.66 -1.95 -18.37
CA SER A 290 10.55 -3.00 -17.89
C SER A 290 11.74 -3.19 -18.82
N ASP A 291 12.64 -4.06 -18.40
CA ASP A 291 13.80 -4.51 -19.15
C ASP A 291 13.44 -5.15 -20.50
N GLU A 292 12.21 -5.67 -20.61
CA GLU A 292 11.67 -6.36 -21.78
C GLU A 292 10.65 -5.48 -22.53
N GLY A 293 10.66 -4.17 -22.31
CA GLY A 293 9.79 -3.20 -23.01
C GLY A 293 8.34 -3.14 -22.54
N SER A 294 7.83 -4.18 -21.88
CA SER A 294 6.47 -4.16 -21.32
C SER A 294 6.34 -3.21 -20.10
N PRO A 295 5.14 -2.71 -19.76
CA PRO A 295 4.94 -1.81 -18.62
C PRO A 295 5.46 -2.38 -17.29
N LEU A 296 6.20 -1.58 -16.53
CA LEU A 296 6.81 -2.06 -15.28
C LEU A 296 5.77 -2.43 -14.22
N SER A 297 6.02 -3.52 -13.49
CA SER A 297 5.11 -4.05 -12.46
C SER A 297 5.40 -3.50 -11.05
N GLN A 298 4.39 -3.56 -10.17
CA GLN A 298 4.54 -3.22 -8.75
C GLN A 298 5.57 -4.12 -8.03
N SER A 299 5.60 -5.41 -8.38
CA SER A 299 6.57 -6.37 -7.85
C SER A 299 8.00 -6.00 -8.26
N SER A 300 8.20 -5.54 -9.50
CA SER A 300 9.52 -5.13 -9.99
C SER A 300 10.05 -3.91 -9.22
N ILE A 301 9.21 -2.90 -8.94
CA ILE A 301 9.60 -1.77 -8.07
C ILE A 301 9.94 -2.24 -6.66
N THR A 302 9.16 -3.17 -6.11
CA THR A 302 9.42 -3.72 -4.76
C THR A 302 10.76 -4.46 -4.72
N GLN A 303 11.00 -5.33 -5.70
CA GLN A 303 12.25 -6.09 -5.83
C GLN A 303 13.45 -5.17 -6.06
N PHE A 304 13.30 -4.13 -6.88
CA PHE A 304 14.34 -3.13 -7.10
C PHE A 304 14.86 -2.51 -5.80
N PHE A 305 13.97 -2.05 -4.91
CA PHE A 305 14.40 -1.53 -3.60
C PHE A 305 14.98 -2.61 -2.68
N GLN A 306 14.52 -3.86 -2.78
CA GLN A 306 15.08 -4.98 -2.02
C GLN A 306 16.52 -5.30 -2.44
N LEU A 307 16.80 -5.27 -3.74
CA LEU A 307 18.12 -5.51 -4.28
C LEU A 307 19.07 -4.35 -3.94
N LEU A 308 18.63 -3.09 -4.08
CA LEU A 308 19.42 -1.92 -3.69
C LEU A 308 19.90 -1.99 -2.23
N ARG A 309 18.98 -2.18 -1.28
CA ARG A 309 19.36 -2.25 0.14
C ARG A 309 20.15 -3.51 0.49
N SER A 310 20.01 -4.59 -0.28
CA SER A 310 20.81 -5.80 -0.07
C SER A 310 22.24 -5.60 -0.56
N GLN A 311 22.43 -4.85 -1.64
CA GLN A 311 23.73 -4.59 -2.22
C GLN A 311 24.51 -3.50 -1.47
N TYR A 312 23.80 -2.48 -0.98
CA TYR A 312 24.39 -1.34 -0.26
C TYR A 312 23.89 -1.26 1.18
N ALA A 313 23.96 -2.37 1.91
CA ALA A 313 23.39 -2.49 3.26
C ALA A 313 24.06 -1.58 4.30
N ASP A 314 25.30 -1.17 4.06
CA ASP A 314 26.07 -0.29 4.96
C ASP A 314 25.66 1.19 4.83
N ASP A 315 25.21 1.60 3.63
CA ASP A 315 24.90 3.00 3.30
C ASP A 315 23.40 3.27 3.15
N LEU A 316 22.61 2.25 2.78
CA LEU A 316 21.16 2.36 2.58
C LEU A 316 20.40 1.65 3.71
N PRO A 317 19.39 2.30 4.31
CA PRO A 317 18.69 1.74 5.46
C PRO A 317 17.74 0.61 5.07
N GLU A 318 17.49 -0.31 6.00
CA GLU A 318 16.55 -1.45 5.79
C GLU A 318 15.14 -1.00 5.40
N ASN A 319 14.72 0.19 5.84
CA ASN A 319 13.41 0.75 5.55
C ASN A 319 13.31 1.40 4.16
N LEU A 320 14.38 1.40 3.35
CA LEU A 320 14.37 1.92 1.99
C LEU A 320 13.32 1.19 1.14
N THR A 321 12.32 1.96 0.73
CA THR A 321 11.20 1.53 -0.10
C THR A 321 10.64 2.75 -0.83
N ALA A 322 9.80 2.55 -1.85
CA ALA A 322 9.06 3.67 -2.44
C ALA A 322 8.23 4.47 -1.40
N LYS A 323 7.78 3.82 -0.33
CA LYS A 323 7.05 4.49 0.76
C LYS A 323 7.97 5.37 1.59
N SER A 324 9.22 4.95 1.85
CA SER A 324 10.17 5.79 2.58
C SER A 324 10.53 7.03 1.76
N LEU A 325 10.69 6.93 0.44
CA LEU A 325 10.87 8.11 -0.44
C LEU A 325 9.74 9.13 -0.30
N ARG A 326 8.48 8.65 -0.32
CA ARG A 326 7.32 9.52 -0.10
C ARG A 326 7.28 10.13 1.30
N HIS A 327 7.79 9.43 2.33
CA HIS A 327 7.97 10.01 3.66
C HIS A 327 9.04 11.10 3.64
N THR A 328 10.21 10.86 3.01
CA THR A 328 11.27 11.86 2.83
C THR A 328 10.77 13.13 2.16
N PHE A 329 10.05 12.98 1.04
CA PHE A 329 9.39 14.09 0.33
C PHE A 329 8.55 14.94 1.29
N SER A 330 7.74 14.29 2.12
CA SER A 330 6.76 14.98 2.96
C SER A 330 7.38 15.67 4.17
N SER A 331 8.35 15.03 4.82
CA SER A 331 9.11 15.66 5.90
C SER A 331 9.91 16.86 5.37
N ARG A 332 10.56 16.74 4.20
CA ARG A 332 11.28 17.87 3.59
C ARG A 332 10.34 19.01 3.20
N LEU A 333 9.21 18.69 2.58
CA LEU A 333 8.23 19.70 2.18
C LEU A 333 7.59 20.38 3.38
N GLU A 334 7.27 19.66 4.47
CA GLU A 334 6.77 20.27 5.70
C GLU A 334 7.78 21.30 6.25
N ARG A 335 9.07 20.96 6.28
CA ARG A 335 10.12 21.90 6.71
C ARG A 335 10.17 23.15 5.86
N VAL A 336 10.07 23.02 4.54
CA VAL A 336 10.07 24.16 3.62
C VAL A 336 8.85 25.04 3.86
N LEU A 337 7.65 24.45 3.98
CA LEU A 337 6.41 25.19 4.26
C LEU A 337 6.45 25.88 5.64
N ARG A 338 7.06 25.23 6.65
CA ARG A 338 7.27 25.83 7.98
C ARG A 338 8.23 27.00 7.92
N ALA A 339 9.36 26.84 7.24
CA ALA A 339 10.37 27.89 7.09
C ALA A 339 9.84 29.10 6.31
N SER A 340 8.85 28.91 5.42
CA SER A 340 8.17 30.02 4.73
C SER A 340 7.18 30.78 5.62
N GLY A 341 7.05 30.43 6.91
CA GLY A 341 6.12 31.08 7.84
C GLY A 341 4.66 30.67 7.69
N MET A 342 4.36 29.60 6.93
CA MET A 342 3.00 29.10 6.77
C MET A 342 2.49 28.51 8.09
N ASP A 343 1.28 28.85 8.53
CA ASP A 343 0.67 28.28 9.74
C ASP A 343 0.35 26.78 9.57
N GLU A 344 0.22 26.07 10.69
CA GLU A 344 0.10 24.62 10.69
C GLU A 344 -1.08 24.08 9.87
N GLN A 345 -2.24 24.75 9.93
CA GLN A 345 -3.42 24.31 9.20
C GLN A 345 -3.20 24.44 7.69
N ARG A 346 -2.66 25.58 7.24
CA ARG A 346 -2.29 25.75 5.83
C ARG A 346 -1.20 24.78 5.39
N ARG A 347 -0.25 24.43 6.27
CA ARG A 347 0.76 23.39 5.97
C ARG A 347 0.11 22.02 5.76
N ARG A 348 -0.87 21.63 6.59
CA ARG A 348 -1.64 20.39 6.40
C ARG A 348 -2.32 20.36 5.04
N GLU A 349 -2.99 21.46 4.67
CA GLU A 349 -3.71 21.60 3.41
C GLU A 349 -2.77 21.57 2.20
N ALA A 350 -1.70 22.36 2.21
CA ALA A 350 -0.70 22.41 1.14
C ALA A 350 -0.02 21.04 0.93
N LEU A 351 0.37 20.38 2.03
CA LEU A 351 0.99 19.06 1.96
C LEU A 351 0.01 18.00 1.45
N ALA A 352 -1.26 18.03 1.91
CA ALA A 352 -2.30 17.13 1.41
C ALA A 352 -2.56 17.33 -0.09
N LEU A 353 -2.65 18.58 -0.56
CA LEU A 353 -2.81 18.93 -1.97
C LEU A 353 -1.67 18.37 -2.82
N LEU A 354 -0.42 18.67 -2.45
CA LEU A 354 0.77 18.25 -3.20
C LEU A 354 0.98 16.73 -3.20
N ARG A 355 0.45 16.03 -2.19
CA ARG A 355 0.43 14.57 -2.10
C ARG A 355 -0.79 13.93 -2.76
N GLY A 356 -1.82 14.69 -3.08
CA GLY A 356 -3.14 14.19 -3.50
C GLY A 356 -3.90 13.44 -2.39
N ASP A 357 -3.55 13.65 -1.12
CA ASP A 357 -4.23 12.99 0.01
C ASP A 357 -5.62 13.64 0.24
N SER A 358 -6.66 12.83 0.40
CA SER A 358 -8.04 13.31 0.65
C SER A 358 -8.35 13.61 2.12
N SER A 359 -7.49 13.18 3.04
CA SER A 359 -7.62 13.38 4.48
C SER A 359 -6.39 14.13 4.98
N LEU A 360 -6.63 15.13 5.84
CA LEU A 360 -5.58 15.93 6.45
C LEU A 360 -4.83 15.15 7.53
N ASP A 361 -5.48 14.22 8.23
CA ASP A 361 -4.90 13.45 9.35
C ASP A 361 -3.66 12.63 8.93
N SER A 362 -3.57 12.31 7.63
CA SER A 362 -2.39 11.64 7.07
C SER A 362 -1.12 12.51 7.14
N GLN A 363 -1.24 13.82 7.35
CA GLN A 363 -0.13 14.77 7.41
C GLN A 363 0.42 14.95 8.82
N ASP A 364 -0.39 14.67 9.85
CA ASP A 364 -0.10 14.94 11.26
C ASP A 364 1.17 14.28 11.73
N THR A 365 1.50 13.11 11.17
CA THR A 365 2.75 12.41 11.46
C THR A 365 3.98 13.25 11.11
N TYR A 366 3.97 13.98 9.98
CA TYR A 366 5.14 14.77 9.54
C TYR A 366 5.27 16.06 10.35
N ILE A 367 4.14 16.68 10.69
CA ILE A 367 4.11 17.85 11.55
C ILE A 367 4.62 17.49 12.95
N ALA A 368 4.11 16.39 13.52
CA ALA A 368 4.56 15.88 14.81
C ALA A 368 6.05 15.51 14.79
N GLN A 369 6.54 14.91 13.70
CA GLN A 369 7.96 14.60 13.51
C GLN A 369 8.80 15.88 13.57
N GLU A 370 8.44 16.92 12.83
CA GLU A 370 9.20 18.17 12.83
C GLU A 370 9.16 18.87 14.19
N VAL A 371 8.00 18.84 14.88
CA VAL A 371 7.88 19.38 16.24
C VAL A 371 8.83 18.63 17.20
N GLU A 372 8.89 17.30 17.12
CA GLU A 372 9.83 16.50 17.93
C GLU A 372 11.30 16.86 17.61
N GLU A 373 11.66 16.94 16.33
CA GLU A 373 13.02 17.28 15.89
C GLU A 373 13.45 18.66 16.40
N GLN A 374 12.58 19.68 16.31
CA GLN A 374 12.85 21.03 16.82
C GLN A 374 12.89 21.10 18.35
N ALA A 375 12.03 20.35 19.04
CA ALA A 375 12.04 20.28 20.50
C ALA A 375 13.36 19.68 21.00
N VAL A 376 13.82 18.58 20.40
CA VAL A 376 15.12 17.96 20.73
C VAL A 376 16.28 18.91 20.43
N LYS A 377 16.25 19.62 19.29
CA LYS A 377 17.28 20.61 18.94
C LYS A 377 17.36 21.75 19.96
N SER A 378 16.20 22.28 20.36
CA SER A 378 16.10 23.34 21.37
C SER A 378 16.62 22.88 22.74
N LEU A 379 16.28 21.65 23.15
CA LEU A 379 16.78 21.07 24.40
C LEU A 379 18.31 20.93 24.40
N ARG A 380 18.89 20.45 23.28
CA ARG A 380 20.35 20.35 23.15
C ARG A 380 21.03 21.70 23.25
N ARG A 381 20.45 22.74 22.63
CA ARG A 381 20.98 24.11 22.70
C ARG A 381 20.93 24.64 24.14
N TYR A 382 19.78 24.51 24.80
CA TYR A 382 19.63 24.88 26.21
C TYR A 382 20.66 24.19 27.12
N GLN A 383 20.89 22.88 26.93
CA GLN A 383 21.90 22.13 27.68
C GLN A 383 23.33 22.63 27.41
N ALA A 384 23.65 22.93 26.15
CA ALA A 384 24.97 23.46 25.77
C ALA A 384 25.22 24.85 26.38
N ASP A 385 24.21 25.74 26.32
CA ASP A 385 24.30 27.09 26.88
C ASP A 385 24.54 27.02 28.41
N MET A 386 23.80 26.15 29.12
CA MET A 386 23.98 25.90 30.57
C MET A 386 25.36 25.32 30.96
N MET A 387 26.01 24.59 30.06
CA MET A 387 27.36 24.08 30.29
C MET A 387 28.45 25.11 30.00
N SER A 388 28.17 26.12 29.17
CA SER A 388 29.10 27.20 28.83
C SER A 388 29.16 28.34 29.87
N GLU A 389 28.17 28.41 30.77
CA GLU A 389 28.12 29.35 31.90
C GLU A 389 28.86 28.85 33.16
N ARG A 390 29.57 27.72 33.07
CA ARG A 390 30.48 27.19 34.10
C ARG A 390 31.91 27.20 33.58
#